data_AF-A0A916IAU6-F1
#
_entry.id   AF-A0A916IAU6-F1
#
_cell.length_a   1.000
_cell.length_b   1.000
_cell.length_c   1.000
_cell.angle_alpha   90.00
_cell.angle_beta   90.00
_cell.angle_gamma   90.00
#
_symmetry.space_group_name_H-M   'P 1'
#
loop_
_entity.id
_entity.type
_entity.pdbx_description
1 polymer ?
#
loop_
_entity_poly.entity_id
_entity_poly.type
_entity_poly.pdbx_seq_one_letter_code
_entity_poly.pdbx_strand_id
1 'polypeptide(L)'
;QGVEPGRIVVAGDSAGGNLTLALLLRARDEGLPMPAGAVALSPVADLTFSGDSLRRNDGIDDMFSADLVDGLAPAYLPQPELCTHPHVSPVFGDYAGMPPLLLIVGSTELLLDDSVRVAHRCPSAQLLVWHGMPHVFAGFDFLPQAREATRRIGRFMRECVEGEPASRPATDAAQEQSAAAPREPAVPVHAVAPRADAGALLYLAVAAVTGLLWLAGLMGWLGPRSMLANPVLWAATAAVLTFMWVEAASVGWRRVRWSFAAAVLLGPGCGLSVFLFMRASRPTGDRRA
;
A
#
# COMPACT_ATOMS: atom_id res chain seq x y z
N GLN A 1 -9.49 -19.52 19.90
CA GLN A 1 -10.23 -19.90 18.67
C GLN A 1 -9.65 -19.12 17.50
N GLY A 2 -9.55 -19.73 16.32
CA GLY A 2 -9.04 -19.12 15.08
C GLY A 2 -10.16 -18.67 14.14
N VAL A 3 -9.80 -17.92 13.09
CA VAL A 3 -10.69 -17.51 12.00
C VAL A 3 -10.55 -18.52 10.85
N GLU A 4 -11.66 -18.96 10.27
CA GLU A 4 -11.67 -19.87 9.11
C GLU A 4 -10.95 -19.23 7.91
N PRO A 5 -10.10 -19.97 7.16
CA PRO A 5 -9.37 -19.43 6.01
C PRO A 5 -10.27 -18.74 4.96
N GLY A 6 -11.43 -19.33 4.65
CA GLY A 6 -12.43 -18.78 3.74
C GLY A 6 -13.14 -17.50 4.26
N ARG A 7 -12.74 -16.97 5.42
CA ARG A 7 -13.18 -15.68 5.96
C ARG A 7 -12.04 -14.67 6.11
N ILE A 8 -10.88 -14.98 5.56
CA ILE A 8 -9.69 -14.12 5.58
C ILE A 8 -9.50 -13.53 4.19
N VAL A 9 -9.30 -12.21 4.11
CA VAL A 9 -8.76 -11.56 2.93
C VAL A 9 -7.41 -10.98 3.31
N VAL A 10 -6.39 -11.25 2.51
CA VAL A 10 -5.05 -10.68 2.70
C VAL A 10 -4.92 -9.44 1.83
N ALA A 11 -4.44 -8.33 2.40
CA ALA A 11 -4.27 -7.10 1.65
C ALA A 11 -2.96 -6.40 2.01
N GLY A 12 -2.35 -5.75 1.03
CA GLY A 12 -1.17 -4.92 1.23
C GLY A 12 -0.89 -4.00 0.04
N ASP A 13 -0.13 -2.96 0.30
CA ASP A 13 0.26 -1.93 -0.66
C ASP A 13 1.78 -1.95 -0.90
N SER A 14 2.24 -1.62 -2.10
CA SER A 14 3.66 -1.51 -2.43
C SER A 14 4.44 -2.80 -2.09
N ALA A 15 5.43 -2.72 -1.19
CA ALA A 15 6.13 -3.88 -0.64
C ALA A 15 5.20 -4.84 0.17
N GLY A 16 4.14 -4.34 0.81
CA GLY A 16 3.07 -5.16 1.38
C GLY A 16 2.23 -5.86 0.32
N GLY A 17 2.11 -5.25 -0.87
CA GLY A 17 1.52 -5.87 -2.06
C GLY A 17 2.37 -7.04 -2.56
N ASN A 18 3.70 -6.88 -2.59
CA ASN A 18 4.64 -7.99 -2.83
C ASN A 18 4.39 -9.13 -1.84
N LEU A 19 4.42 -8.83 -0.54
CA LEU A 19 4.26 -9.83 0.51
C LEU A 19 2.91 -10.55 0.43
N THR A 20 1.83 -9.83 0.07
CA THR A 20 0.51 -10.42 -0.17
C THR A 20 0.58 -11.47 -1.27
N LEU A 21 1.20 -11.14 -2.41
CA LEU A 21 1.33 -12.06 -3.54
C LEU A 21 2.27 -13.23 -3.20
N ALA A 22 3.40 -12.98 -2.56
CA ALA A 22 4.36 -14.00 -2.12
C ALA A 22 3.72 -14.97 -1.12
N LEU A 23 2.89 -14.47 -0.19
CA LEU A 23 2.15 -15.29 0.76
C LEU A 23 1.19 -16.25 0.06
N LEU A 24 0.46 -15.79 -0.97
CA LEU A 24 -0.44 -16.67 -1.74
C LEU A 24 0.33 -17.78 -2.44
N LEU A 25 1.44 -17.42 -3.11
CA LEU A 25 2.32 -18.39 -3.78
C LEU A 25 2.85 -19.40 -2.77
N ARG A 26 3.35 -18.94 -1.62
CA ARG A 26 3.89 -19.81 -0.58
C ARG A 26 2.82 -20.72 0.02
N ALA A 27 1.63 -20.20 0.33
CA ALA A 27 0.53 -20.97 0.89
C ALA A 27 0.10 -22.08 -0.08
N ARG A 28 0.01 -21.78 -1.38
CA ARG A 28 -0.26 -22.78 -2.41
C ARG A 28 0.82 -23.86 -2.45
N ASP A 29 2.09 -23.45 -2.50
CA ASP A 29 3.22 -24.38 -2.63
C ASP A 29 3.35 -25.31 -1.42
N GLU A 30 2.92 -24.85 -0.24
CA GLU A 30 2.86 -25.64 0.99
C GLU A 30 1.55 -26.43 1.17
N GLY A 31 0.60 -26.33 0.23
CA GLY A 31 -0.70 -27.00 0.32
C GLY A 31 -1.58 -26.50 1.46
N LEU A 32 -1.38 -25.26 1.90
CA LEU A 32 -2.18 -24.63 2.96
C LEU A 32 -3.55 -24.19 2.44
N PRO A 33 -4.57 -24.10 3.32
CA PRO A 33 -5.85 -23.51 2.95
C PRO A 33 -5.69 -22.06 2.46
N MET A 34 -6.28 -21.76 1.31
CA MET A 34 -6.21 -20.41 0.72
C MET A 34 -7.16 -19.42 1.43
N PRO A 35 -6.81 -18.13 1.49
CA PRO A 35 -7.74 -17.09 1.93
C PRO A 35 -8.92 -16.97 0.95
N ALA A 36 -9.99 -16.32 1.40
CA ALA A 36 -11.18 -16.03 0.59
C ALA A 36 -10.86 -15.17 -0.65
N GLY A 37 -9.83 -14.32 -0.56
CA GLY A 37 -9.37 -13.44 -1.62
C GLY A 37 -8.14 -12.66 -1.20
N ALA A 38 -7.61 -11.85 -2.11
CA ALA A 38 -6.50 -10.96 -1.83
C ALA A 38 -6.59 -9.62 -2.57
N VAL A 39 -5.97 -8.59 -1.99
CA VAL A 39 -5.89 -7.25 -2.59
C VAL A 39 -4.44 -6.78 -2.58
N ALA A 40 -3.87 -6.45 -3.73
CA ALA A 40 -2.56 -5.81 -3.81
C ALA A 40 -2.67 -4.44 -4.48
N LEU A 41 -2.24 -3.40 -3.76
CA LEU A 41 -2.26 -2.02 -4.24
C LEU A 41 -0.85 -1.64 -4.67
N SER A 42 -0.68 -1.25 -5.93
CA SER A 42 0.61 -0.82 -6.49
C SER A 42 1.78 -1.76 -6.12
N PRO A 43 1.64 -3.10 -6.25
CA PRO A 43 2.62 -4.04 -5.75
C PRO A 43 3.99 -3.90 -6.44
N VAL A 44 5.06 -3.99 -5.64
CA VAL A 44 6.43 -4.23 -6.14
C VAL A 44 6.59 -5.73 -6.40
N ALA A 45 6.14 -6.24 -7.54
CA ALA A 45 6.14 -7.69 -7.82
C ALA A 45 7.42 -8.19 -8.53
N ASP A 46 8.26 -7.29 -9.01
CA ASP A 46 9.50 -7.60 -9.74
C ASP A 46 10.73 -6.87 -9.20
N LEU A 47 11.56 -7.55 -8.41
CA LEU A 47 12.84 -7.01 -7.92
C LEU A 47 13.98 -7.07 -8.94
N THR A 48 13.72 -7.56 -10.15
CA THR A 48 14.63 -7.33 -11.30
C THR A 48 14.33 -6.01 -12.02
N PHE A 49 13.19 -5.38 -11.70
CA PHE A 49 12.69 -4.16 -12.32
C PHE A 49 12.66 -4.23 -13.85
N SER A 50 12.26 -5.38 -14.39
CA SER A 50 12.28 -5.64 -15.84
C SER A 50 11.07 -5.08 -16.60
N GLY A 51 10.09 -4.47 -15.91
CA GLY A 51 8.91 -3.87 -16.52
C GLY A 51 9.23 -2.66 -17.39
N ASP A 52 8.57 -2.52 -18.54
CA ASP A 52 8.76 -1.39 -19.44
C ASP A 52 8.27 -0.07 -18.83
N SER A 53 7.30 -0.13 -17.90
CA SER A 53 6.81 1.02 -17.14
C SER A 53 7.93 1.69 -16.35
N LEU A 54 8.95 0.96 -15.92
CA LEU A 54 10.10 1.54 -15.23
C LEU A 54 10.79 2.60 -16.09
N ARG A 55 10.98 2.33 -17.39
CA ARG A 55 11.58 3.31 -18.30
C ARG A 55 10.57 4.33 -18.81
N ARG A 56 9.34 3.88 -19.07
CA ARG A 56 8.29 4.69 -19.70
C ARG A 56 7.77 5.79 -18.77
N ASN A 57 7.71 5.50 -17.48
CA ASN A 57 7.16 6.38 -16.46
C ASN A 57 8.23 7.05 -15.60
N ASP A 58 9.52 6.87 -15.93
CA ASP A 58 10.61 7.61 -15.26
C ASP A 58 10.48 9.12 -15.52
N GLY A 59 10.57 9.90 -14.45
CA GLY A 59 10.26 11.33 -14.48
C GLY A 59 8.77 11.69 -14.61
N ILE A 60 7.86 10.70 -14.64
CA ILE A 60 6.40 10.89 -14.60
C ILE A 60 5.83 10.47 -13.25
N ASP A 61 6.36 9.41 -12.64
CA ASP A 61 5.96 8.97 -11.30
C ASP A 61 6.30 10.03 -10.25
N ASP A 62 5.28 10.51 -9.52
CA ASP A 62 5.42 11.56 -8.51
C ASP A 62 6.19 11.11 -7.25
N MET A 63 6.35 9.80 -7.05
CA MET A 63 6.89 9.21 -5.82
C MET A 63 8.23 8.52 -6.01
N PHE A 64 8.50 7.95 -7.19
CA PHE A 64 9.71 7.17 -7.44
C PHE A 64 10.42 7.63 -8.72
N SER A 65 11.74 7.43 -8.75
CA SER A 65 12.55 7.47 -9.96
C SER A 65 13.20 6.11 -10.19
N ALA A 66 13.60 5.81 -11.42
CA ALA A 66 14.33 4.58 -11.73
C ALA A 66 15.59 4.42 -10.85
N ASP A 67 16.34 5.52 -10.64
CA ASP A 67 17.54 5.54 -9.78
C ASP A 67 17.26 5.15 -8.32
N LEU A 68 16.11 5.57 -7.76
CA LEU A 68 15.73 5.24 -6.39
C LEU A 68 15.43 3.73 -6.28
N VAL A 69 14.80 3.18 -7.30
CA VAL A 69 14.39 1.79 -7.36
C VAL A 69 15.60 0.84 -7.44
N ASP A 70 16.65 1.21 -8.18
CA ASP A 70 17.92 0.47 -8.24
C ASP A 70 18.59 0.30 -6.86
N GLY A 71 18.39 1.27 -5.95
CA GLY A 71 18.90 1.20 -4.58
C GLY A 71 18.07 0.30 -3.64
N LEU A 72 16.80 0.02 -3.96
CA LEU A 72 15.88 -0.68 -3.07
C LEU A 72 16.07 -2.20 -3.07
N ALA A 73 16.28 -2.81 -4.25
CA ALA A 73 16.45 -4.27 -4.34
C ALA A 73 17.64 -4.81 -3.53
N PRO A 74 18.86 -4.21 -3.59
CA PRO A 74 19.99 -4.67 -2.79
C PRO A 74 19.80 -4.52 -1.28
N ALA A 75 18.97 -3.55 -0.85
CA ALA A 75 18.66 -3.34 0.57
C ALA A 75 17.71 -4.41 1.12
N TYR A 76 16.82 -4.95 0.29
CA TYR A 76 15.88 -6.01 0.65
C TYR A 76 16.46 -7.41 0.46
N LEU A 77 17.21 -7.63 -0.62
CA LEU A 77 17.67 -8.94 -1.05
C LEU A 77 19.20 -9.04 -0.97
N PRO A 78 19.75 -9.58 0.13
CA PRO A 78 21.20 -9.75 0.29
C PRO A 78 21.80 -10.83 -0.63
N GLN A 79 20.96 -11.64 -1.28
CA GLN A 79 21.32 -12.70 -2.24
C GLN A 79 20.73 -12.36 -3.62
N PRO A 80 21.40 -11.53 -4.44
CA PRO A 80 20.87 -11.02 -5.71
C PRO A 80 20.42 -12.13 -6.68
N GLU A 81 21.02 -13.32 -6.59
CA GLU A 81 20.64 -14.49 -7.39
C GLU A 81 19.18 -14.94 -7.17
N LEU A 82 18.57 -14.59 -6.03
CA LEU A 82 17.17 -14.88 -5.73
C LEU A 82 16.19 -13.86 -6.31
N CYS A 83 16.66 -12.84 -7.05
CA CYS A 83 15.81 -11.75 -7.54
C CYS A 83 14.68 -12.24 -8.46
N THR A 84 14.84 -13.38 -9.12
CA THR A 84 13.81 -14.00 -9.97
C THR A 84 13.02 -15.11 -9.26
N HIS A 85 13.34 -15.42 -7.99
CA HIS A 85 12.64 -16.46 -7.25
C HIS A 85 11.18 -16.05 -7.02
N PRO A 86 10.17 -16.89 -7.29
CA PRO A 86 8.75 -16.51 -7.19
C PRO A 86 8.29 -15.99 -5.83
N HIS A 87 8.91 -16.43 -4.73
CA HIS A 87 8.60 -15.92 -3.38
C HIS A 87 9.24 -14.56 -3.06
N VAL A 88 10.12 -14.06 -3.94
CA VAL A 88 10.84 -12.78 -3.84
C VAL A 88 10.30 -11.79 -4.86
N SER A 89 10.12 -12.25 -6.11
CA SER A 89 9.49 -11.54 -7.21
C SER A 89 8.26 -12.31 -7.69
N PRO A 90 7.09 -12.10 -7.07
CA PRO A 90 5.85 -12.80 -7.38
C PRO A 90 5.42 -12.71 -8.84
N VAL A 91 5.90 -11.71 -9.60
CA VAL A 91 5.63 -11.61 -11.04
C VAL A 91 6.07 -12.87 -11.83
N PHE A 92 7.01 -13.65 -11.31
CA PHE A 92 7.49 -14.90 -11.92
C PHE A 92 6.78 -16.14 -11.37
N GLY A 93 5.82 -15.97 -10.46
CA GLY A 93 5.05 -17.07 -9.88
C GLY A 93 3.99 -17.65 -10.81
N ASP A 94 3.57 -18.87 -10.48
CA ASP A 94 2.41 -19.52 -11.07
C ASP A 94 1.17 -19.21 -10.22
N TYR A 95 0.10 -18.75 -10.85
CA TYR A 95 -1.14 -18.34 -10.19
C TYR A 95 -2.31 -19.27 -10.52
N ALA A 96 -2.05 -20.46 -11.07
CA ALA A 96 -3.08 -21.47 -11.26
C ALA A 96 -3.79 -21.81 -9.93
N GLY A 97 -5.12 -21.78 -9.94
CA GLY A 97 -5.96 -22.12 -8.79
C GLY A 97 -5.96 -21.08 -7.65
N MET A 98 -5.42 -19.87 -7.88
CA MET A 98 -5.40 -18.82 -6.86
C MET A 98 -6.81 -18.28 -6.54
N PRO A 99 -7.06 -17.84 -5.29
CA PRO A 99 -8.32 -17.20 -4.94
C PRO A 99 -8.50 -15.90 -5.73
N PRO A 100 -9.70 -15.29 -5.71
CA PRO A 100 -9.92 -13.98 -6.30
C PRO A 100 -8.84 -12.98 -5.87
N LEU A 101 -8.29 -12.24 -6.82
CA LEU A 101 -7.22 -11.26 -6.59
C LEU A 101 -7.64 -9.91 -7.16
N LEU A 102 -7.60 -8.84 -6.36
CA LEU A 102 -7.78 -7.48 -6.83
C LEU A 102 -6.44 -6.76 -6.88
N LEU A 103 -6.09 -6.26 -8.06
CA LEU A 103 -4.91 -5.43 -8.32
C LEU A 103 -5.38 -4.01 -8.63
N ILE A 104 -4.84 -3.03 -7.91
CA ILE A 104 -5.12 -1.61 -8.15
C ILE A 104 -3.79 -0.89 -8.35
N VAL A 105 -3.69 -0.10 -9.42
CA VAL A 105 -2.46 0.62 -9.75
C VAL A 105 -2.77 1.90 -10.51
N GLY A 106 -1.94 2.92 -10.37
CA GLY A 106 -1.94 4.15 -11.14
C GLY A 106 -1.23 4.00 -12.48
N SER A 107 -1.70 4.67 -13.53
CA SER A 107 -1.13 4.56 -14.87
C SER A 107 0.25 5.23 -15.01
N THR A 108 0.59 6.14 -14.09
CA THR A 108 1.86 6.88 -14.09
C THR A 108 2.91 6.22 -13.21
N GLU A 109 2.60 5.09 -12.58
CA GLU A 109 3.54 4.41 -11.69
C GLU A 109 4.65 3.71 -12.46
N LEU A 110 5.88 3.77 -11.95
CA LEU A 110 7.00 2.93 -12.41
C LEU A 110 6.66 1.43 -12.32
N LEU A 111 5.83 1.06 -11.34
CA LEU A 111 5.43 -0.33 -11.01
C LEU A 111 4.16 -0.79 -11.73
N LEU A 112 3.65 -0.01 -12.70
CA LEU A 112 2.45 -0.38 -13.47
C LEU A 112 2.55 -1.79 -14.07
N ASP A 113 3.67 -2.11 -14.72
CA ASP A 113 3.82 -3.38 -15.42
C ASP A 113 3.91 -4.58 -14.48
N ASP A 114 4.28 -4.40 -13.21
CA ASP A 114 4.26 -5.45 -12.19
C ASP A 114 2.82 -5.95 -11.98
N SER A 115 1.89 -5.01 -11.80
CA SER A 115 0.46 -5.31 -11.67
C SER A 115 -0.10 -5.96 -12.93
N VAL A 116 0.23 -5.42 -14.10
CA VAL A 116 -0.21 -5.95 -15.40
C VAL A 116 0.27 -7.38 -15.60
N ARG A 117 1.55 -7.65 -15.33
CA ARG A 117 2.17 -8.97 -15.53
C ARG A 117 1.65 -10.02 -14.56
N VAL A 118 1.35 -9.65 -13.31
CA VAL A 118 0.68 -10.54 -12.35
C VAL A 118 -0.75 -10.83 -12.81
N ALA A 119 -1.50 -9.82 -13.24
CA ALA A 119 -2.87 -10.00 -13.74
C ALA A 119 -2.93 -10.96 -14.93
N HIS A 120 -1.98 -10.87 -15.86
CA HIS A 120 -1.90 -11.78 -17.00
C HIS A 120 -1.63 -13.24 -16.60
N ARG A 121 -0.96 -13.48 -15.47
CA ARG A 121 -0.63 -14.83 -14.98
C ARG A 121 -1.70 -15.42 -14.08
N CYS A 122 -2.55 -14.57 -13.48
CA CYS A 122 -3.59 -14.96 -12.52
C CYS A 122 -4.99 -14.87 -13.15
N PRO A 123 -5.61 -15.97 -13.60
CA PRO A 123 -6.90 -15.92 -14.29
C PRO A 123 -8.06 -15.38 -13.43
N SER A 124 -7.94 -15.48 -12.10
CA SER A 124 -8.91 -14.95 -11.12
C SER A 124 -8.63 -13.49 -10.74
N ALA A 125 -7.63 -12.85 -11.34
CA ALA A 125 -7.30 -11.46 -11.04
C ALA A 125 -8.23 -10.47 -11.74
N GLN A 126 -8.66 -9.47 -11.00
CA GLN A 126 -9.22 -8.23 -11.50
C GLN A 126 -8.15 -7.14 -11.40
N LEU A 127 -7.80 -6.52 -12.53
CA LEU A 127 -6.89 -5.39 -12.57
C LEU A 127 -7.67 -4.09 -12.81
N LEU A 128 -7.42 -3.10 -11.96
CA LEU A 128 -7.95 -1.75 -12.10
C LEU A 128 -6.79 -0.75 -12.22
N VAL A 129 -6.61 -0.20 -13.42
CA VAL A 129 -5.62 0.85 -13.70
C VAL A 129 -6.31 2.20 -13.65
N TRP A 130 -5.88 3.09 -12.76
CA TRP A 130 -6.41 4.46 -12.67
C TRP A 130 -5.53 5.45 -13.41
N HIS A 131 -6.13 6.18 -14.34
CA HIS A 131 -5.41 7.16 -15.14
C HIS A 131 -4.89 8.33 -14.30
N GLY A 132 -3.60 8.65 -14.45
CA GLY A 132 -2.96 9.81 -13.84
C GLY A 132 -2.84 9.78 -12.32
N MET A 133 -3.05 8.61 -11.69
CA MET A 133 -2.95 8.49 -10.24
C MET A 133 -1.54 8.07 -9.79
N PRO A 134 -1.03 8.65 -8.68
CA PRO A 134 0.29 8.32 -8.16
C PRO A 134 0.32 6.95 -7.46
N HIS A 135 1.51 6.52 -7.07
CA HIS A 135 1.71 5.29 -6.31
C HIS A 135 0.86 5.24 -5.03
N VAL A 136 0.16 4.12 -4.83
CA VAL A 136 -0.70 3.88 -3.65
C VAL A 136 -1.74 4.99 -3.45
N PHE A 137 -2.25 5.58 -4.54
CA PHE A 137 -3.22 6.68 -4.45
C PHE A 137 -4.46 6.37 -3.59
N ALA A 138 -4.83 5.09 -3.43
CA ALA A 138 -5.91 4.65 -2.55
C ALA A 138 -5.73 5.09 -1.09
N GLY A 139 -4.51 5.37 -0.64
CA GLY A 139 -4.22 5.93 0.69
C GLY A 139 -4.50 7.43 0.82
N PHE A 140 -4.75 8.15 -0.28
CA PHE A 140 -4.92 9.60 -0.31
C PHE A 140 -6.41 9.97 -0.30
N ASP A 141 -7.09 9.76 0.82
CA ASP A 141 -8.55 9.90 0.94
C ASP A 141 -9.11 11.29 0.57
N PHE A 142 -8.28 12.32 0.48
CA PHE A 142 -8.66 13.63 -0.07
C PHE A 142 -8.98 13.58 -1.58
N LEU A 143 -8.40 12.64 -2.33
CA LEU A 143 -8.70 12.40 -3.74
C LEU A 143 -10.05 11.68 -3.92
N PRO A 144 -10.95 12.16 -4.79
CA PRO A 144 -12.18 11.44 -5.14
C PRO A 144 -11.94 10.02 -5.66
N GLN A 145 -10.84 9.83 -6.41
CA GLN A 145 -10.41 8.55 -6.97
C GLN A 145 -10.02 7.56 -5.87
N ALA A 146 -9.32 8.02 -4.83
CA ALA A 146 -8.94 7.19 -3.68
C ALA A 146 -10.17 6.69 -2.92
N ARG A 147 -11.15 7.56 -2.68
CA ARG A 147 -12.44 7.19 -2.07
C ARG A 147 -13.17 6.13 -2.89
N GLU A 148 -13.13 6.25 -4.21
CA GLU A 148 -13.72 5.25 -5.10
C GLU A 148 -12.96 3.92 -5.08
N ALA A 149 -11.63 3.95 -5.12
CA ALA A 149 -10.80 2.75 -4.99
C ALA A 149 -11.10 2.01 -3.67
N THR A 150 -11.15 2.73 -2.55
CA THR A 150 -11.51 2.17 -1.23
C THR A 150 -12.90 1.54 -1.21
N ARG A 151 -13.90 2.16 -1.87
CA ARG A 151 -15.23 1.54 -2.01
C ARG A 151 -15.20 0.24 -2.82
N ARG A 152 -14.41 0.19 -3.89
CA ARG A 152 -14.26 -1.02 -4.72
C ARG A 152 -13.53 -2.13 -3.97
N ILE A 153 -12.46 -1.81 -3.24
CA ILE A 153 -11.77 -2.74 -2.34
C ILE A 153 -12.77 -3.32 -1.33
N GLY A 154 -13.53 -2.47 -0.64
CA GLY A 154 -14.51 -2.93 0.34
C GLY A 154 -15.62 -3.81 -0.25
N ARG A 155 -16.03 -3.56 -1.50
CA ARG A 155 -17.00 -4.41 -2.20
C ARG A 155 -16.40 -5.78 -2.52
N PHE A 156 -15.24 -5.80 -3.15
CA PHE A 156 -14.50 -7.02 -3.49
C PHE A 156 -14.28 -7.91 -2.26
N MET A 157 -13.86 -7.30 -1.14
CA MET A 157 -13.65 -8.04 0.12
C MET A 157 -14.92 -8.72 0.62
N ARG A 158 -16.09 -8.07 0.50
CA ARG A 158 -17.38 -8.67 0.88
C ARG A 158 -17.76 -9.83 -0.03
N GLU A 159 -17.64 -9.64 -1.35
CA GLU A 159 -17.91 -10.69 -2.34
C GLU A 159 -17.07 -11.95 -2.07
N CYS A 160 -15.77 -11.77 -1.77
CA CYS A 160 -14.87 -12.89 -1.44
C CYS A 160 -15.34 -13.71 -0.23
N VAL A 161 -15.75 -13.05 0.87
CA VAL A 161 -16.11 -13.75 2.11
C VAL A 161 -17.56 -14.25 2.12
N GLU A 162 -18.43 -13.69 1.29
CA GLU A 162 -19.84 -14.09 1.16
C GLU A 162 -20.02 -15.25 0.16
N GLY A 163 -19.01 -15.57 -0.65
CA GLY A 163 -19.04 -16.67 -1.62
C GLY A 163 -19.90 -16.38 -2.86
N GLU A 164 -20.31 -15.12 -3.03
CA GLU A 164 -20.94 -14.64 -4.25
C GLU A 164 -19.85 -14.55 -5.34
N PRO A 165 -20.04 -15.16 -6.52
CA PRO A 165 -19.06 -15.07 -7.59
C PRO A 165 -18.84 -13.59 -7.90
N ALA A 166 -17.58 -13.13 -7.77
CA ALA A 166 -17.17 -11.80 -8.20
C ALA A 166 -17.73 -11.58 -9.59
N SER A 167 -18.79 -10.75 -9.69
CA SER A 167 -19.45 -10.50 -10.95
C SER A 167 -18.37 -9.93 -11.86
N ARG A 168 -17.95 -10.69 -12.88
CA ARG A 168 -17.05 -10.17 -13.93
C ARG A 168 -17.66 -8.83 -14.33
N PRO A 169 -16.92 -7.70 -14.22
CA PRO A 169 -17.36 -6.52 -14.91
C PRO A 169 -17.50 -6.96 -16.37
N ALA A 170 -18.68 -6.74 -16.93
CA ALA A 170 -18.91 -6.92 -18.35
C ALA A 170 -17.72 -6.30 -19.09
N THR A 171 -17.07 -7.09 -19.92
CA THR A 171 -15.81 -6.75 -20.59
C THR A 171 -16.01 -5.71 -21.69
N ASP A 172 -17.09 -4.92 -21.63
CA ASP A 172 -17.60 -4.04 -22.70
C ASP A 172 -17.73 -2.55 -22.29
N ALA A 173 -17.07 -2.09 -21.22
CA ALA A 173 -17.12 -0.65 -20.88
C ALA A 173 -15.80 -0.03 -20.34
N ALA A 174 -14.69 -0.76 -20.36
CA ALA A 174 -13.41 -0.25 -19.84
C ALA A 174 -12.41 0.23 -20.91
N GLN A 175 -12.83 0.35 -22.18
CA GLN A 175 -12.04 1.04 -23.22
C GLN A 175 -12.54 2.46 -23.56
N GLU A 176 -13.64 2.93 -22.96
CA GLU A 176 -14.22 4.23 -23.33
C GLU A 176 -14.88 4.92 -22.13
N GLN A 177 -14.09 5.39 -21.16
CA GLN A 177 -14.53 6.44 -20.23
C GLN A 177 -13.34 7.11 -19.52
N SER A 178 -12.51 7.76 -20.33
CA SER A 178 -11.66 8.87 -19.89
C SER A 178 -11.49 9.87 -21.04
N ALA A 179 -12.59 10.27 -21.66
CA ALA A 179 -12.62 11.25 -22.74
C ALA A 179 -13.93 12.06 -22.72
N ALA A 180 -14.32 12.61 -21.58
CA ALA A 180 -15.18 13.79 -21.47
C ALA A 180 -15.48 14.08 -19.99
N ALA A 181 -14.68 14.94 -19.38
CA ALA A 181 -15.23 15.77 -18.30
C ALA A 181 -16.04 16.91 -18.97
N PRO A 182 -17.26 17.22 -18.52
CA PRO A 182 -17.93 18.43 -18.98
C PRO A 182 -17.08 19.64 -18.57
N ARG A 183 -16.81 20.54 -19.51
CA ARG A 183 -16.16 21.83 -19.22
C ARG A 183 -17.11 22.67 -18.36
N GLU A 184 -16.90 22.68 -17.06
CA GLU A 184 -17.51 23.69 -16.19
C GLU A 184 -16.87 25.07 -16.48
N PRO A 185 -17.66 26.16 -16.47
CA PRO A 185 -17.11 27.50 -16.61
C PRO A 185 -16.22 27.84 -15.40
N ALA A 186 -15.07 28.47 -15.67
CA ALA A 186 -14.09 28.83 -14.66
C ALA A 186 -14.72 29.64 -13.51
N VAL A 187 -14.78 29.03 -12.33
CA VAL A 187 -15.10 29.71 -11.08
C VAL A 187 -13.85 30.46 -10.62
N PRO A 188 -13.92 31.76 -10.30
CA PRO A 188 -12.75 32.50 -9.83
C PRO A 188 -12.27 31.91 -8.50
N VAL A 189 -11.00 31.52 -8.47
CA VAL A 189 -10.32 30.96 -7.31
C VAL A 189 -10.10 32.06 -6.27
N HIS A 190 -10.95 32.08 -5.24
CA HIS A 190 -10.57 32.71 -3.98
C HIS A 190 -9.72 31.71 -3.19
N ALA A 191 -8.47 32.08 -2.92
CA ALA A 191 -7.57 31.29 -2.08
C ALA A 191 -8.15 31.19 -0.66
N VAL A 192 -8.77 30.05 -0.37
CA VAL A 192 -9.12 29.65 1.00
C VAL A 192 -7.95 28.82 1.50
N ALA A 193 -7.20 29.35 2.48
CA ALA A 193 -6.13 28.60 3.14
C ALA A 193 -6.70 27.28 3.71
N PRO A 194 -6.04 26.13 3.49
CA PRO A 194 -6.56 24.84 3.91
C PRO A 194 -6.60 24.78 5.44
N ARG A 195 -7.80 24.58 6.01
CA ARG A 195 -7.91 24.10 7.38
C ARG A 195 -7.69 22.60 7.35
N ALA A 196 -6.60 22.13 7.94
CA ALA A 196 -6.38 20.71 8.17
C ALA A 196 -7.57 20.12 8.94
N ASP A 197 -8.23 19.14 8.36
CA ASP A 197 -9.27 18.39 9.04
C ASP A 197 -8.66 17.40 10.05
N ALA A 198 -9.47 16.90 10.98
CA ALA A 198 -9.01 15.97 12.01
C ALA A 198 -8.42 14.67 11.43
N GLY A 199 -8.76 14.34 10.17
CA GLY A 199 -8.22 13.19 9.43
C GLY A 199 -6.78 13.41 8.99
N ALA A 200 -6.45 14.59 8.42
CA ALA A 200 -5.09 14.96 8.06
C ALA A 200 -4.16 14.98 9.29
N LEU A 201 -4.65 15.47 10.43
CA LEU A 201 -3.92 15.46 11.70
C LEU A 201 -3.66 14.04 12.22
N LEU A 202 -4.62 13.13 12.06
CA LEU A 202 -4.47 11.73 12.47
C LEU A 202 -3.49 10.99 11.55
N TYR A 203 -3.58 11.21 10.23
CA TYR A 203 -2.67 10.62 9.26
C TYR A 203 -1.22 11.07 9.49
N LEU A 204 -0.99 12.38 9.66
CA LEU A 204 0.34 12.91 9.99
C LEU A 204 0.87 12.36 11.32
N ALA A 205 0.00 12.18 12.32
CA ALA A 205 0.40 11.57 13.59
C ALA A 205 0.78 10.09 13.43
N VAL A 206 0.04 9.31 12.63
CA VAL A 206 0.35 7.90 12.35
C VAL A 206 1.62 7.78 11.51
N ALA A 207 1.79 8.58 10.47
CA ALA A 207 3.00 8.62 9.66
C ALA A 207 4.23 9.01 10.51
N ALA A 208 4.08 9.97 11.42
CA ALA A 208 5.13 10.37 12.34
C ALA A 208 5.52 9.24 13.32
N VAL A 209 4.54 8.57 13.92
CA VAL A 209 4.78 7.45 14.85
C VAL A 209 5.42 6.28 14.11
N THR A 210 4.94 5.95 12.91
CA THR A 210 5.52 4.87 12.08
C THR A 210 6.93 5.21 11.64
N GLY A 211 7.20 6.44 11.22
CA GLY A 211 8.55 6.91 10.88
C GLY A 211 9.51 6.87 12.07
N LEU A 212 9.06 7.27 13.26
CA LEU A 212 9.85 7.19 14.50
C LEU A 212 10.11 5.74 14.93
N LEU A 213 9.15 4.84 14.77
CA LEU A 213 9.33 3.41 15.06
C LEU A 213 10.28 2.75 14.06
N TRP A 214 10.23 3.14 12.80
CA TRP A 214 11.16 2.70 11.77
C TRP A 214 12.58 3.20 12.06
N LEU A 215 12.73 4.48 12.44
CA LEU A 215 13.99 5.07 12.88
C LEU A 215 14.54 4.38 14.14
N ALA A 216 13.69 4.04 15.11
CA ALA A 216 14.08 3.30 16.30
C ALA A 216 14.52 1.86 15.98
N GLY A 217 13.85 1.20 15.02
CA GLY A 217 14.28 -0.10 14.49
C GLY A 217 15.64 -0.03 13.81
N LEU A 218 15.86 1.01 12.99
CA LEU A 218 17.13 1.29 12.35
C LEU A 218 18.25 1.58 13.38
N MET A 219 17.95 2.34 14.43
CA MET A 219 18.86 2.62 15.55
C MET A 219 19.24 1.34 16.33
N GLY A 220 18.27 0.44 16.53
CA GLY A 220 18.50 -0.85 17.19
C GLY A 220 19.37 -1.80 16.36
N TRP A 221 19.26 -1.74 15.03
CA TRP A 221 19.99 -2.62 14.11
C TRP A 221 21.41 -2.15 13.80
N LEU A 222 21.60 -0.85 13.57
CA LEU A 222 22.92 -0.27 13.25
C LEU A 222 23.82 -0.17 14.49
N GLY A 223 23.25 -0.08 15.69
CA GLY A 223 23.96 0.13 16.94
C GLY A 223 24.47 1.57 17.10
N PRO A 224 24.62 2.08 18.33
CA PRO A 224 24.86 3.51 18.60
C PRO A 224 26.18 4.08 18.06
N ARG A 225 27.12 3.24 17.63
CA ARG A 225 28.46 3.67 17.16
C ARG A 225 28.52 3.96 15.66
N SER A 226 27.69 3.32 14.84
CA SER A 226 27.67 3.50 13.38
C SER A 226 26.93 4.78 12.96
N MET A 227 25.95 5.24 13.77
CA MET A 227 25.25 6.51 13.55
C MET A 227 26.12 7.74 13.79
N LEU A 228 27.14 7.67 14.66
CA LEU A 228 28.06 8.80 14.89
C LEU A 228 29.07 9.00 13.75
N ALA A 229 29.16 8.07 12.81
CA ALA A 229 30.16 8.07 11.75
C ALA A 229 29.65 8.58 10.39
N ASN A 230 28.34 8.80 10.20
CA ASN A 230 27.78 9.15 8.89
C ASN A 230 27.00 10.49 8.91
N PRO A 231 27.63 11.60 8.48
CA PRO A 231 27.01 12.93 8.50
C PRO A 231 25.85 13.08 7.50
N VAL A 232 25.77 12.25 6.45
CA VAL A 232 24.68 12.28 5.46
C VAL A 232 23.38 11.76 6.07
N LEU A 233 23.47 10.73 6.91
CA LEU A 233 22.33 10.19 7.67
C LEU A 233 21.79 11.22 8.67
N TRP A 234 22.66 12.01 9.30
CA TRP A 234 22.26 13.12 10.17
C TRP A 234 21.56 14.24 9.40
N ALA A 235 22.07 14.62 8.23
CA ALA A 235 21.46 15.64 7.40
C ALA A 235 20.07 15.22 6.90
N ALA A 236 19.91 13.97 6.46
CA ALA A 236 18.63 13.43 6.02
C ALA A 236 17.61 13.34 7.17
N THR A 237 18.04 12.85 8.34
CA THR A 237 17.18 12.76 9.54
C THR A 237 16.77 14.14 10.04
N ALA A 238 17.71 15.10 10.08
CA ALA A 238 17.43 16.47 10.46
C ALA A 238 16.49 17.16 9.46
N ALA A 239 16.63 16.89 8.15
CA ALA A 239 15.74 17.45 7.12
C ALA A 239 14.31 16.92 7.27
N VAL A 240 14.14 15.61 7.50
CA VAL A 240 12.82 15.00 7.73
C VAL A 240 12.19 15.53 9.02
N LEU A 241 12.93 15.56 10.13
CA LEU A 241 12.41 16.08 11.41
C LEU A 241 12.11 17.58 11.34
N THR A 242 12.91 18.37 10.62
CA THR A 242 12.67 19.81 10.42
C THR A 242 11.43 20.05 9.56
N PHE A 243 11.26 19.29 8.47
CA PHE A 243 10.06 19.35 7.64
C PHE A 243 8.81 19.00 8.45
N MET A 244 8.87 17.92 9.24
CA MET A 244 7.79 17.51 10.13
C MET A 244 7.48 18.55 11.22
N TRP A 245 8.50 19.21 11.78
CA TRP A 245 8.33 20.24 12.81
C TRP A 245 7.74 21.53 12.25
N VAL A 246 8.15 21.95 11.04
CA VAL A 246 7.59 23.11 10.34
C VAL A 246 6.11 22.87 10.01
N GLU A 247 5.77 21.67 9.53
CA GLU A 247 4.39 21.28 9.26
C GLU A 247 3.55 21.19 10.55
N ALA A 248 4.08 20.56 11.61
CA ALA A 248 3.39 20.47 12.90
C ALA A 248 3.21 21.83 13.60
N ALA A 249 4.18 22.75 13.47
CA ALA A 249 4.11 24.09 14.03
C ALA A 249 3.13 25.00 13.26
N SER A 250 2.90 24.74 11.98
CA SER A 250 1.93 25.47 11.15
C SER A 250 0.47 25.15 11.51
N VAL A 251 0.21 24.00 12.14
CA VAL A 251 -1.14 23.52 12.49
C VAL A 251 -1.32 23.49 14.01
N GLY A 252 -1.49 24.66 14.64
CA GLY A 252 -1.52 24.88 16.10
C GLY A 252 -2.07 23.74 16.98
N TRP A 253 -1.16 22.95 17.57
CA TRP A 253 -1.45 21.87 18.51
C TRP A 253 -1.85 22.41 19.89
N ARG A 254 -3.15 22.54 20.17
CA ARG A 254 -3.66 22.51 21.55
C ARG A 254 -4.98 21.72 21.58
N ARG A 255 -4.97 20.63 22.37
CA ARG A 255 -6.11 19.78 22.80
C ARG A 255 -6.36 18.51 21.97
N VAL A 256 -5.56 17.46 22.19
CA VAL A 256 -6.09 16.09 22.12
C VAL A 256 -5.42 15.22 23.19
N ARG A 257 -6.22 14.49 23.99
CA ARG A 257 -5.74 13.41 24.87
C ARG A 257 -6.12 12.08 24.22
N TRP A 258 -5.19 11.14 24.11
CA TRP A 258 -5.39 9.82 23.52
C TRP A 258 -5.05 8.69 24.49
N SER A 259 -5.76 7.57 24.38
CA SER A 259 -5.41 6.27 24.99
C SER A 259 -5.33 5.22 23.87
N PHE A 260 -4.21 4.49 23.77
CA PHE A 260 -3.94 3.46 22.77
C PHE A 260 -3.57 2.13 23.43
N ALA A 261 -3.89 1.00 22.79
CA ALA A 261 -3.35 -0.32 23.11
C ALA A 261 -2.72 -0.93 21.85
N ALA A 262 -1.41 -1.16 21.89
CA ALA A 262 -0.63 -1.86 20.88
C ALA A 262 -0.10 -3.16 21.48
N ALA A 263 -0.18 -4.27 20.74
CA ALA A 263 0.49 -5.52 21.12
C ALA A 263 1.75 -5.68 20.26
N VAL A 264 2.91 -5.64 20.91
CA VAL A 264 4.21 -5.90 20.30
C VAL A 264 4.64 -7.31 20.71
N LEU A 265 4.82 -8.21 19.74
CA LEU A 265 5.47 -9.50 19.98
C LEU A 265 6.95 -9.39 19.59
N LEU A 266 7.82 -9.38 20.58
CA LEU A 266 9.27 -9.42 20.41
C LEU A 266 9.75 -10.88 20.52
N GLY A 267 10.22 -11.44 19.41
CA GLY A 267 11.02 -12.66 19.38
C GLY A 267 12.42 -12.37 18.85
N PRO A 268 13.49 -12.91 19.44
CA PRO A 268 14.85 -12.68 18.94
C PRO A 268 15.00 -13.32 17.55
N GLY A 269 15.23 -12.48 16.53
CA GLY A 269 15.45 -12.91 15.14
C GLY A 269 14.30 -12.65 14.16
N CYS A 270 13.17 -12.08 14.59
CA CYS A 270 12.07 -11.71 13.71
C CYS A 270 12.05 -10.19 13.47
N GLY A 271 12.04 -9.77 12.19
CA GLY A 271 11.86 -8.38 11.79
C GLY A 271 10.57 -7.77 12.36
N LEU A 272 10.63 -6.48 12.68
CA LEU A 272 9.54 -5.71 13.28
C LEU A 272 8.29 -5.77 12.37
N SER A 273 7.29 -6.56 12.74
CA SER A 273 6.02 -6.63 12.01
C SER A 273 4.94 -5.95 12.84
N VAL A 274 4.45 -4.80 12.35
CA VAL A 274 3.32 -4.08 12.96
C VAL A 274 2.03 -4.64 12.38
N PHE A 275 1.26 -5.33 13.22
CA PHE A 275 -0.07 -5.81 12.84
C PHE A 275 -1.12 -4.76 13.20
N LEU A 276 -1.80 -4.21 12.19
CA LEU A 276 -3.02 -3.42 12.39
C LEU A 276 -4.23 -4.35 12.36
N PHE A 277 -4.77 -4.71 13.52
CA PHE A 277 -6.05 -5.41 13.60
C PHE A 277 -7.19 -4.39 13.63
N MET A 278 -7.91 -4.22 12.51
CA MET A 278 -9.18 -3.50 12.50
C MET A 278 -10.31 -4.44 12.90
N ARG A 279 -10.83 -4.29 14.12
CA ARG A 279 -12.07 -4.93 14.55
C ARG A 279 -13.23 -3.97 14.34
N ALA A 280 -14.01 -4.17 13.27
CA ALA A 280 -15.28 -3.48 13.12
C ALA A 280 -16.29 -4.02 14.15
N SER A 281 -16.71 -3.17 15.08
CA SER A 281 -17.84 -3.46 15.97
C SER A 281 -18.97 -2.50 15.60
N ARG A 282 -20.17 -3.01 15.33
CA ARG A 282 -21.35 -2.15 15.10
C ARG A 282 -21.61 -1.30 16.34
N PRO A 283 -21.96 -0.01 16.22
CA PRO A 283 -22.49 0.74 17.34
C PRO A 283 -23.83 0.11 17.74
N THR A 284 -23.90 -0.40 18.97
CA THR A 284 -25.17 -0.75 19.59
C THR A 284 -25.97 0.53 19.74
N GLY A 285 -27.03 0.67 18.95
CA GLY A 285 -27.98 1.76 19.07
C GLY A 285 -28.50 1.83 20.49
N ASP A 286 -28.33 3.00 21.11
CA ASP A 286 -28.91 3.34 22.39
C ASP A 286 -30.43 3.39 22.22
N ARG A 287 -31.11 2.33 22.65
CA ARG A 287 -32.51 2.42 23.04
C ARG A 287 -32.52 3.06 24.42
N ARG A 288 -33.11 4.25 24.55
CA ARG A 288 -33.87 4.59 25.75
C ARG A 288 -35.00 5.56 25.44
N ALA A 289 -36.09 5.22 26.11
CA ALA A 289 -37.35 5.95 26.27
C ALA A 289 -37.15 7.34 26.88
#